data_AF-A0A2U8WED4-F1
#
_entry.id   AF-A0A2U8WED4-F1
#
_cell.length_a   1.000
_cell.length_b   1.000
_cell.length_c   1.000
_cell.angle_alpha   90.00
_cell.angle_beta   90.00
_cell.angle_gamma   90.00
#
_symmetry.space_group_name_H-M   'P 1'
#
loop_
_entity.id
_entity.type
_entity.pdbx_description
1 polymer ?
#
loop_
_entity_poly.entity_id
_entity_poly.type
_entity_poly.pdbx_seq_one_letter_code
_entity_poly.pdbx_strand_id
1 'polypeptide(L)'
;MHALSRSTPLTVAAVMVLASGFVALAVSLFKLTIGGAAALYFVLWWTLLFAILPIRNQPETRPEHIVPGQDPGAPALPRLREKAIWTSLFAGGAFLAALAVFPLAGL
;
A
#
# COMPACT_ATOMS: atom_id res chain seq x y z
N MET A 1 5.18 26.75 4.25
CA MET A 1 5.41 25.31 3.94
C MET A 1 5.10 24.34 5.10
N HIS A 2 4.44 24.76 6.19
CA HIS A 2 4.24 23.90 7.39
C HIS A 2 2.93 23.07 7.44
N ALA A 3 2.02 23.22 6.47
CA ALA A 3 0.73 22.51 6.48
C ALA A 3 0.80 21.08 5.90
N LEU A 4 1.76 20.82 4.99
CA LEU A 4 1.89 19.53 4.30
C LEU A 4 2.52 18.43 5.17
N SER A 5 3.35 18.80 6.14
CA SER A 5 4.13 17.88 6.98
C SER A 5 3.33 17.18 8.08
N ARG A 6 2.08 17.56 8.34
CA ARG A 6 1.26 16.91 9.39
C ARG A 6 0.59 15.61 8.93
N SER A 7 0.34 15.46 7.63
CA SER A 7 -0.56 14.42 7.11
C SER A 7 0.17 13.21 6.50
N THR A 8 1.36 13.42 5.93
CA THR A 8 2.24 12.35 5.43
C THR A 8 2.83 11.47 6.53
N PRO A 9 3.36 11.99 7.67
CA PRO A 9 3.90 11.11 8.71
C PRO A 9 2.82 10.25 9.35
N LEU A 10 1.60 10.75 9.48
CA LEU A 10 0.48 9.98 10.00
C LEU A 10 0.08 8.83 9.07
N THR A 11 0.11 9.05 7.75
CA THR A 11 -0.14 7.98 6.78
C THR A 11 0.98 6.94 6.81
N VAL A 12 2.24 7.36 6.90
CA VAL A 12 3.38 6.43 7.05
C VAL A 12 3.24 5.62 8.34
N ALA A 13 2.94 6.27 9.47
CA ALA A 13 2.70 5.60 10.74
C ALA A 13 1.55 4.58 10.65
N ALA A 14 0.43 4.94 10.02
CA ALA A 14 -0.70 4.04 9.82
C ALA A 14 -0.31 2.81 8.98
N VAL A 15 0.42 3.00 7.88
CA VAL A 15 0.92 1.90 7.04
C VAL A 15 1.88 1.01 7.82
N MET A 16 2.79 1.59 8.60
CA MET A 16 3.73 0.83 9.43
C MET A 16 3.02 0.02 10.51
N VAL A 17 1.98 0.58 11.15
CA VAL A 17 1.16 -0.11 12.16
C VAL A 17 0.39 -1.26 11.51
N LEU A 18 -0.23 -1.03 10.34
CA LEU A 18 -0.94 -2.08 9.61
C LEU A 18 0.01 -3.21 9.19
N ALA A 19 1.15 -2.87 8.58
CA ALA A 19 2.15 -3.84 8.15
C ALA A 19 2.67 -4.66 9.34
N SER A 20 3.03 -3.99 10.44
CA SER A 20 3.49 -4.65 11.66
C SER A 20 2.41 -5.56 12.27
N GLY A 21 1.15 -5.11 12.26
CA GLY A 21 0.01 -5.89 12.73
C GLY A 21 -0.20 -7.17 11.91
N PHE A 22 -0.19 -7.08 10.58
CA PHE A 22 -0.33 -8.26 9.71
C PHE A 22 0.84 -9.23 9.85
N VAL A 23 2.09 -8.73 9.93
CA VAL A 23 3.27 -9.57 10.12
C VAL A 23 3.23 -10.26 11.50
N ALA A 24 2.93 -9.53 12.57
CA ALA A 24 2.83 -10.10 13.91
C ALA A 24 1.70 -11.15 14.00
N LEU A 25 0.55 -10.86 13.40
CA LEU A 25 -0.57 -11.81 13.33
C LEU A 25 -0.17 -13.07 12.57
N ALA A 26 0.50 -12.95 11.43
CA ALA A 26 0.94 -14.10 10.66
C ALA A 26 1.99 -14.96 11.38
N VAL A 27 2.97 -14.33 12.03
CA VAL A 27 3.99 -15.03 12.83
C VAL A 27 3.34 -15.81 13.97
N SER A 28 2.39 -15.20 14.68
CA SER A 28 1.69 -15.82 15.82
C SER A 28 0.75 -16.96 15.42
N LEU A 29 0.03 -16.82 14.30
CA LEU A 29 -0.95 -17.82 13.85
C LEU A 29 -0.33 -18.97 13.04
N PHE A 30 0.68 -18.69 12.21
CA PHE A 30 1.19 -19.63 11.20
C PHE A 30 2.65 -20.09 11.45
N LYS A 31 3.26 -19.72 12.59
CA LYS A 31 4.64 -20.09 12.97
C LYS A 31 5.69 -19.74 11.90
N LEU A 32 5.53 -18.58 11.26
CA LEU A 32 6.50 -18.05 10.29
C LEU A 32 7.70 -17.43 11.00
N THR A 33 8.84 -17.36 10.32
CA THR A 33 9.93 -16.49 10.77
C THR A 33 9.57 -15.03 10.52
N ILE A 34 10.13 -14.11 11.32
CA ILE A 34 9.88 -12.67 11.13
C ILE A 34 10.39 -12.22 9.75
N GLY A 35 11.55 -12.73 9.32
CA GLY A 35 12.14 -12.41 8.03
C GLY A 35 11.29 -12.89 6.86
N GLY A 36 10.85 -14.15 6.90
CA GLY A 36 9.99 -14.73 5.86
C GLY A 36 8.63 -14.04 5.76
N ALA A 37 7.99 -13.79 6.90
CA ALA A 37 6.71 -13.08 6.95
C ALA A 37 6.82 -11.64 6.42
N ALA A 38 7.88 -10.90 6.80
CA ALA A 38 8.10 -9.55 6.31
C ALA A 38 8.42 -9.51 4.80
N ALA A 39 9.25 -10.44 4.31
CA ALA A 39 9.60 -10.52 2.89
C ALA A 39 8.38 -10.84 2.02
N LEU A 40 7.59 -11.85 2.40
CA LEU A 40 6.38 -12.23 1.66
C LEU A 40 5.35 -11.10 1.68
N TYR A 41 5.09 -10.50 2.83
CA TYR A 41 4.19 -9.35 2.94
C TYR A 41 4.67 -8.19 2.07
N PHE A 42 5.97 -7.87 2.09
CA PHE A 42 6.55 -6.79 1.28
C PHE A 42 6.37 -7.03 -0.23
N VAL A 43 6.62 -8.24 -0.72
CA VAL A 43 6.44 -8.58 -2.14
C VAL A 43 4.97 -8.47 -2.56
N LEU A 44 4.05 -8.98 -1.74
CA LEU A 44 2.61 -8.86 -2.00
C LEU A 44 2.16 -7.39 -1.99
N TRP A 45 2.60 -6.64 -0.99
CA TRP A 45 2.30 -5.21 -0.86
C TRP A 45 2.81 -4.42 -2.06
N TRP A 46 4.06 -4.64 -2.46
CA TRP A 46 4.68 -3.98 -3.62
C TRP A 46 3.92 -4.27 -4.91
N THR A 47 3.55 -5.53 -5.13
CA THR A 47 2.80 -5.95 -6.32
C THR A 47 1.41 -5.31 -6.36
N LEU A 48 0.69 -5.32 -5.23
CA LEU A 48 -0.65 -4.74 -5.14
C LEU A 48 -0.66 -3.21 -5.17
N LEU A 49 0.44 -2.55 -4.80
CA LEU A 49 0.58 -1.12 -4.96
C LEU A 49 0.36 -0.73 -6.43
N PHE A 50 1.05 -1.39 -7.36
CA PHE A 50 0.88 -1.12 -8.78
C PHE A 50 -0.51 -1.48 -9.31
N ALA A 51 -1.13 -2.52 -8.76
CA ALA A 51 -2.51 -2.88 -9.12
C ALA A 51 -3.53 -1.81 -8.68
N ILE A 52 -3.30 -1.14 -7.54
CA ILE A 52 -4.22 -0.16 -6.96
C ILE A 52 -3.98 1.26 -7.48
N LEU A 53 -2.74 1.59 -7.87
CA LEU A 53 -2.38 2.91 -8.40
C LEU A 53 -3.27 3.46 -9.54
N PRO A 54 -3.71 2.69 -10.55
CA PRO A 54 -4.53 3.20 -11.64
C PRO A 54 -6.00 3.44 -11.24
N ILE A 55 -6.44 2.91 -10.10
CA ILE A 55 -7.84 2.96 -9.69
C ILE A 55 -8.25 4.40 -9.35
N ARG A 56 -9.38 4.84 -9.92
CA ARG A 56 -10.01 6.15 -9.70
C ARG A 56 -9.12 7.35 -10.05
N ASN A 57 -8.20 7.19 -11.01
CA ASN A 57 -7.51 8.32 -11.62
C ASN A 57 -8.44 9.02 -12.63
N GLN A 58 -8.44 10.35 -12.59
CA GLN A 58 -9.07 11.19 -13.60
C GLN A 58 -8.04 12.22 -14.07
N PRO A 59 -7.89 12.43 -15.39
CA PRO A 59 -6.98 13.42 -15.92
C PRO A 59 -7.45 14.83 -15.57
N GLU A 60 -6.52 15.78 -15.54
CA GLU A 60 -6.86 17.20 -15.39
C GLU A 60 -7.54 17.70 -16.68
N THR A 61 -8.74 18.28 -16.53
CA THR A 61 -9.55 18.77 -17.67
C THR A 61 -9.58 20.30 -17.73
N ARG A 62 -9.12 20.97 -16.68
CA ARG A 62 -9.12 22.43 -16.58
C ARG A 62 -7.85 23.02 -17.20
N PRO A 63 -7.95 23.79 -18.31
CA PRO A 63 -6.79 24.34 -19.00
C PRO A 63 -5.85 25.15 -18.10
N GLU A 64 -6.41 25.85 -17.10
CA GLU A 64 -5.66 26.70 -16.18
C GLU A 64 -4.80 25.93 -15.15
N HIS A 65 -5.04 24.62 -14.96
CA HIS A 65 -4.26 23.76 -14.07
C HIS A 65 -3.18 22.95 -14.81
N ILE A 66 -3.21 22.95 -16.15
CA ILE A 66 -2.26 22.20 -16.98
C ILE A 66 -0.94 23.00 -17.09
N VAL A 67 0.15 22.38 -16.65
CA VAL A 67 1.50 22.97 -16.68
C VAL A 67 2.20 22.56 -18.00
N PRO A 68 3.00 23.43 -18.65
CA PRO A 68 3.73 23.07 -19.86
C PRO A 68 4.58 21.80 -19.67
N GLY A 69 4.42 20.82 -20.57
CA GLY A 69 5.10 19.52 -20.49
C GLY A 69 4.42 18.48 -19.59
N GLN A 70 3.24 18.76 -19.03
CA GLN A 70 2.42 17.74 -18.36
C GLN A 70 1.94 16.67 -19.34
N ASP A 71 2.02 15.41 -18.91
CA ASP A 71 1.41 14.29 -19.62
C ASP A 71 -0.13 14.45 -19.61
N PRO A 72 -0.83 14.41 -20.77
CA PRO A 72 -2.28 14.46 -20.82
C PRO A 72 -2.99 13.39 -19.96
N GLY A 73 -2.31 12.28 -19.65
CA GLY A 73 -2.82 11.22 -18.78
C GLY A 73 -2.58 11.43 -17.28
N ALA A 74 -1.87 12.49 -16.88
CA ALA A 74 -1.50 12.72 -15.49
C ALA A 74 -2.76 12.93 -14.61
N PRO A 75 -2.91 12.19 -13.50
CA PRO A 75 -4.06 12.35 -12.62
C PRO A 75 -4.07 13.73 -11.96
N ALA A 76 -5.20 14.44 -12.04
CA ALA A 76 -5.41 15.74 -11.38
C ALA A 76 -5.16 15.67 -9.86
N LEU A 77 -5.61 14.56 -9.24
CA LEU A 77 -5.44 14.29 -7.81
C LEU A 77 -4.90 12.86 -7.64
N PRO A 78 -3.59 12.69 -7.35
CA PRO A 78 -2.98 11.36 -7.23
C PRO A 78 -3.51 10.50 -6.07
N ARG A 79 -4.07 11.13 -5.02
CA ARG A 79 -4.65 10.48 -3.81
C ARG A 79 -3.75 9.40 -3.18
N LEU A 80 -2.42 9.60 -3.21
CA LEU A 80 -1.44 8.58 -2.80
C LEU A 80 -1.66 8.05 -1.38
N ARG A 81 -2.13 8.90 -0.46
CA ARG A 81 -2.39 8.53 0.94
C ARG A 81 -3.53 7.51 1.07
N GLU A 82 -4.62 7.72 0.35
CA GLU A 82 -5.75 6.78 0.31
C GLU A 82 -5.29 5.45 -0.29
N LYS A 83 -4.54 5.51 -1.40
CA LYS A 83 -4.02 4.33 -2.10
C LYS A 83 -3.09 3.50 -1.22
N ALA A 84 -2.18 4.13 -0.48
CA ALA A 84 -1.28 3.42 0.43
C ALA A 84 -2.03 2.64 1.54
N ILE A 85 -3.12 3.21 2.08
CA ILE A 85 -3.96 2.53 3.06
C ILE A 85 -4.68 1.35 2.41
N TRP A 86 -5.31 1.55 1.26
CA TRP A 86 -5.97 0.48 0.51
C TRP A 86 -5.00 -0.65 0.17
N THR A 87 -3.81 -0.33 -0.34
CA THR A 87 -2.76 -1.32 -0.63
C THR A 87 -2.40 -2.12 0.60
N SER A 88 -2.24 -1.48 1.76
CA SER A 88 -1.89 -2.18 3.00
C SER A 88 -2.98 -3.15 3.45
N LEU A 89 -4.25 -2.79 3.30
CA LEU A 89 -5.40 -3.64 3.63
C LEU A 89 -5.56 -4.80 2.66
N PHE A 90 -5.53 -4.54 1.35
CA PHE A 90 -5.63 -5.58 0.32
C PHE A 90 -4.45 -6.53 0.38
N ALA A 91 -3.23 -6.03 0.60
CA ALA A 91 -2.06 -6.87 0.78
C ALA A 91 -2.13 -7.71 2.05
N GLY A 92 -2.61 -7.15 3.16
CA GLY A 92 -2.86 -7.91 4.38
C GLY A 92 -3.88 -9.04 4.18
N GLY A 93 -4.99 -8.75 3.50
CA GLY A 93 -6.00 -9.75 3.14
C GLY A 93 -5.43 -10.85 2.24
N ALA A 94 -4.73 -10.48 1.17
CA ALA A 94 -4.10 -11.43 0.25
C ALA A 94 -3.03 -12.29 0.94
N PHE A 95 -2.24 -11.69 1.83
CA PHE A 95 -1.22 -12.37 2.63
C PHE A 95 -1.84 -13.41 3.56
N LEU A 96 -2.86 -13.03 4.34
CA LEU A 96 -3.57 -13.98 5.22
C LEU A 96 -4.28 -15.08 4.43
N ALA A 97 -4.89 -14.75 3.29
CA ALA A 97 -5.52 -15.74 2.42
C ALA A 97 -4.49 -16.73 1.86
N ALA A 98 -3.32 -16.25 1.43
CA ALA A 98 -2.25 -17.11 0.94
C ALA A 98 -1.75 -18.06 2.05
N LEU A 99 -1.58 -17.58 3.28
CA LEU A 99 -1.17 -18.41 4.42
C LEU A 99 -2.25 -19.43 4.84
N ALA A 100 -3.52 -19.08 4.70
CA ALA A 100 -4.62 -20.00 5.00
C ALA A 100 -4.73 -21.14 3.97
N VAL A 101 -4.44 -20.85 2.70
CA VAL A 101 -4.50 -21.83 1.60
C VAL A 101 -3.22 -22.67 1.54
N PHE A 102 -2.06 -22.04 1.73
CA PHE A 102 -0.75 -22.69 1.64
C PHE A 102 -0.11 -22.77 3.03
N PRO A 103 0.09 -23.97 3.58
CA PRO A 103 0.75 -24.14 4.86
C PRO A 103 2.24 -23.84 4.73
N LEU A 104 2.61 -22.57 4.87
CA LEU A 104 3.97 -22.05 4.71
C LEU A 104 4.75 -22.03 6.04
N ALA A 105 4.46 -22.95 6.96
CA ALA A 105 5.07 -22.97 8.28
C ALA A 105 6.61 -23.04 8.21
N GLY A 106 7.30 -22.17 8.94
CA GLY A 106 8.77 -22.11 8.99
C GLY A 106 9.46 -21.35 7.85
N LEU A 107 8.71 -20.64 6.99
CA LEU A 107 9.24 -19.76 5.95
C LEU A 107 9.96 -18.52 6.52
#